data_AF-A0A356AHR4-F1
#
_entry.id   AF-A0A356AHR4-F1
#
_cell.length_a   1.000
_cell.length_b   1.000
_cell.length_c   1.000
_cell.angle_alpha   90.00
_cell.angle_beta   90.00
_cell.angle_gamma   90.00
#
_symmetry.space_group_name_H-M   'P 1'
#
loop_
_entity.id
_entity.type
_entity.pdbx_description
1 polymer ?
#
loop_
_entity_poly.entity_id
_entity_poly.type
_entity_poly.pdbx_seq_one_letter_code
_entity_poly.pdbx_strand_id
1 'polypeptide(L)'
;MKIPLVAVVGPTASGKSRLAVELALNWNGEVISADSMQIYRGMDIGTAKPAPEEMRGVRHHMIGFADPSRPFSVADYVRLAGQCIAGIDERGKLPILAGGTGLYVRSLLKNTRFAEAERDEA
;
A
#
# COMPACT_ATOMS: atom_id res chain seq x y z
N MET A 1 6.26 13.76 -15.25
CA MET A 1 6.03 14.70 -14.12
C MET A 1 6.16 13.95 -12.80
N LYS A 2 6.40 14.64 -11.68
CA LYS A 2 6.39 14.00 -10.35
C LYS A 2 4.95 13.98 -9.84
N ILE A 3 4.48 12.83 -9.40
CA ILE A 3 3.14 12.67 -8.81
C ILE A 3 3.22 13.06 -7.32
N PRO A 4 2.37 13.97 -6.82
CA PRO A 4 2.27 14.25 -5.39
C PRO A 4 1.79 13.00 -4.63
N LEU A 5 2.46 12.66 -3.53
CA LEU A 5 2.14 11.50 -2.70
C LEU A 5 2.15 11.91 -1.22
N VAL A 6 1.08 11.57 -0.49
CA VAL A 6 1.05 11.70 0.97
C VAL A 6 1.42 10.37 1.59
N ALA A 7 2.35 10.34 2.55
CA ALA A 7 2.75 9.13 3.24
C ALA A 7 2.46 9.22 4.75
N VAL A 8 1.57 8.34 5.23
CA VAL A 8 1.21 8.19 6.63
C VAL A 8 1.92 6.95 7.21
N VAL A 9 3.03 7.19 7.90
CA VAL A 9 3.94 6.15 8.39
C VAL A 9 4.11 6.20 9.90
N GLY A 10 4.41 5.06 10.53
CA GLY A 10 4.55 4.94 11.98
C GLY A 10 4.34 3.52 12.50
N PRO A 11 4.50 3.28 13.82
CA PRO A 11 4.42 1.94 14.40
C PRO A 11 3.00 1.37 14.35
N THR A 12 2.85 0.05 14.48
CA THR A 12 1.54 -0.62 14.58
C THR A 12 0.70 0.00 15.70
N ALA A 13 -0.62 0.04 15.52
CA ALA A 13 -1.59 0.64 16.44
C ALA A 13 -1.48 2.18 16.66
N SER A 14 -0.64 2.91 15.93
CA SER A 14 -0.54 4.38 16.06
C SER A 14 -1.63 5.19 15.34
N GLY A 15 -2.74 4.57 14.90
CA GLY A 15 -3.87 5.26 14.25
C GLY A 15 -3.68 5.63 12.76
N LYS A 16 -2.65 5.10 12.08
CA LYS A 16 -2.32 5.44 10.68
C LYS A 16 -3.46 5.21 9.69
N SER A 17 -4.12 4.05 9.77
CA SER A 17 -5.20 3.69 8.84
C SER A 17 -6.35 4.68 8.96
N ARG A 18 -6.74 5.04 10.19
CA ARG A 18 -7.75 6.07 10.45
C ARG A 18 -7.37 7.41 9.83
N LEU A 19 -6.13 7.88 10.08
CA LEU A 19 -5.67 9.14 9.51
C LEU A 19 -5.68 9.09 7.98
N ALA A 20 -5.20 8.01 7.36
CA ALA A 20 -5.19 7.86 5.90
C ALA A 20 -6.60 7.94 5.29
N VAL A 21 -7.59 7.32 5.92
CA VAL A 21 -9.00 7.40 5.50
C VAL A 21 -9.55 8.83 5.67
N GLU A 22 -9.27 9.49 6.79
CA GLU A 22 -9.68 10.89 7.01
C GLU A 22 -9.07 11.82 5.95
N LEU A 23 -7.79 11.66 5.61
CA LEU A 23 -7.16 12.43 4.53
C LEU A 23 -7.84 12.12 3.18
N ALA A 24 -8.09 10.86 2.87
CA ALA A 24 -8.72 10.48 1.60
C ALA A 24 -10.11 11.07 1.42
N LEU A 25 -10.92 11.10 2.48
CA LEU A 25 -12.25 11.71 2.44
C LEU A 25 -12.19 13.24 2.23
N ASN A 26 -11.22 13.91 2.85
CA ASN A 26 -11.09 15.37 2.76
C ASN A 26 -10.49 15.86 1.43
N TRP A 27 -9.64 15.05 0.79
CA TRP A 27 -8.92 15.44 -0.43
C TRP A 27 -9.24 14.59 -1.66
N ASN A 28 -10.39 13.90 -1.67
CA ASN A 28 -10.80 13.01 -2.76
C ASN A 28 -9.68 12.03 -3.16
N GLY A 29 -9.10 11.39 -2.14
CA GLY A 29 -7.95 10.50 -2.27
C GLY A 29 -8.30 9.01 -2.26
N GLU A 30 -7.28 8.19 -2.48
CA GLU A 30 -7.35 6.74 -2.37
C GLU A 30 -6.13 6.23 -1.59
N VAL A 31 -6.31 5.17 -0.80
CA VAL A 31 -5.28 4.64 0.10
C VAL A 31 -4.52 3.50 -0.56
N ILE A 32 -3.20 3.47 -0.40
CA ILE A 32 -2.32 2.38 -0.84
C ILE A 32 -1.69 1.80 0.43
N SER A 33 -1.95 0.52 0.72
CA SER A 33 -1.34 -0.13 1.89
C SER A 33 0.14 -0.39 1.67
N ALA A 34 0.96 -0.03 2.67
CA ALA A 34 2.39 -0.33 2.78
C ALA A 34 2.66 -1.33 3.91
N ASP A 35 1.79 -2.33 4.05
CA ASP A 35 1.91 -3.44 4.98
C ASP A 35 2.16 -4.75 4.21
N SER A 36 3.26 -5.44 4.53
CA SER A 36 3.67 -6.65 3.80
C SER A 36 2.78 -7.87 4.08
N MET A 37 1.92 -7.81 5.09
CA MET A 37 1.04 -8.92 5.45
C MET A 37 -0.40 -8.70 4.96
N GLN A 38 -0.86 -7.44 4.85
CA GLN A 38 -2.21 -7.13 4.39
C GLN A 38 -2.45 -7.46 2.90
N ILE A 39 -1.40 -7.68 2.11
CA ILE A 39 -1.49 -8.04 0.70
C ILE A 39 -2.14 -9.42 0.47
N TYR A 40 -2.06 -10.35 1.41
CA TYR A 40 -2.44 -11.76 1.21
C TYR A 40 -3.93 -12.02 1.41
N ARG A 41 -4.58 -12.76 0.52
CA ARG A 41 -6.01 -13.14 0.62
C ARG A 41 -6.30 -13.99 1.86
N GLY A 42 -7.49 -13.85 2.45
CA GLY A 42 -7.97 -14.68 3.56
C GLY A 42 -7.27 -14.47 4.91
N MET A 43 -6.21 -13.66 4.97
CA MET A 43 -5.47 -13.37 6.21
C MET A 43 -5.96 -12.09 6.91
N ASP A 44 -7.27 -11.92 7.09
CA ASP A 44 -7.84 -10.61 7.47
C ASP A 44 -7.60 -10.25 8.94
N ILE A 45 -7.91 -11.17 9.86
CA ILE A 45 -7.83 -10.94 11.32
C ILE A 45 -6.38 -10.80 11.79
N GLY A 46 -5.53 -11.77 11.46
CA GLY A 46 -4.14 -11.81 11.94
C GLY A 46 -3.24 -10.69 11.40
N THR A 47 -3.67 -10.00 10.33
CA THR A 47 -2.91 -8.90 9.70
C THR A 47 -3.57 -7.55 9.90
N ALA A 48 -4.62 -7.48 10.73
CA ALA A 48 -5.38 -6.28 11.03
C ALA A 48 -5.77 -5.51 9.75
N LYS A 49 -6.31 -6.22 8.75
CA LYS A 49 -6.82 -5.55 7.55
C LYS A 49 -8.00 -4.65 7.92
N PRO A 50 -8.07 -3.45 7.34
CA PRO A 50 -9.18 -2.55 7.60
C PRO A 50 -10.50 -3.21 7.19
N ALA A 51 -11.47 -3.19 8.09
CA ALA A 51 -12.84 -3.61 7.79
C ALA A 51 -13.52 -2.57 6.88
N PRO A 52 -14.55 -2.95 6.11
CA PRO A 52 -15.29 -2.01 5.25
C PRO A 52 -15.78 -0.75 5.98
N GLU A 53 -16.20 -0.89 7.24
CA GLU A 53 -16.66 0.20 8.10
C GLU A 53 -15.52 1.19 8.41
N GLU A 54 -14.31 0.69 8.64
CA GLU A 54 -13.12 1.50 8.88
C GLU A 54 -12.65 2.22 7.62
N MET A 55 -12.84 1.60 6.44
CA MET A 55 -12.53 2.21 5.15
C MET A 55 -13.47 3.36 4.79
N ARG A 56 -14.70 3.39 5.33
CA ARG A 56 -15.69 4.45 5.10
C ARG A 56 -15.94 4.77 3.62
N GLY A 57 -15.91 3.75 2.76
CA GLY A 57 -16.09 3.88 1.31
C GLY A 57 -14.85 4.37 0.54
N VAL A 58 -13.73 4.67 1.22
CA VAL A 58 -12.46 4.99 0.58
C VAL A 58 -11.89 3.73 -0.07
N ARG A 59 -11.51 3.84 -1.34
CA ARG A 59 -10.84 2.75 -2.06
C ARG A 59 -9.45 2.50 -1.47
N HIS A 60 -9.18 1.25 -1.10
CA HIS A 60 -7.87 0.79 -0.65
C HIS A 60 -7.25 -0.12 -1.71
N HIS A 61 -5.99 0.14 -2.03
CA HIS A 61 -5.14 -0.62 -2.95
C HIS A 61 -4.11 -1.42 -2.16
N MET A 62 -3.51 -2.43 -2.81
CA MET A 62 -2.48 -3.28 -2.22
C MET A 62 -2.94 -4.04 -0.97
N ILE A 63 -4.21 -4.47 -0.93
CA ILE A 63 -4.77 -5.28 0.16
C ILE A 63 -5.46 -6.51 -0.45
N GLY A 64 -5.24 -7.69 0.16
CA GLY A 64 -6.01 -8.90 -0.10
C GLY A 64 -6.02 -9.38 -1.56
N PHE A 65 -4.93 -9.19 -2.30
CA PHE A 65 -4.85 -9.57 -3.72
C PHE A 65 -3.85 -10.71 -3.98
N ALA A 66 -2.87 -10.93 -3.12
CA ALA A 66 -1.82 -11.95 -3.27
C ALA A 66 -2.23 -13.31 -2.69
N ASP A 67 -1.67 -14.39 -3.23
CA ASP A 67 -1.82 -15.75 -2.72
C ASP A 67 -0.88 -15.97 -1.52
N PRO A 68 -1.37 -16.37 -0.33
CA PRO A 68 -0.53 -16.65 0.84
C PRO A 68 0.57 -17.70 0.62
N SER A 69 0.39 -18.62 -0.33
CA SER A 69 1.37 -19.66 -0.67
C SER A 69 2.54 -19.14 -1.52
N ARG A 70 2.44 -17.90 -2.03
CA ARG A 70 3.45 -17.33 -2.94
C ARG A 70 4.21 -16.18 -2.28
N PRO A 71 5.55 -16.17 -2.37
CA PRO A 71 6.33 -15.07 -1.81
C PRO A 71 6.08 -13.78 -2.59
N PHE A 72 6.03 -12.66 -1.86
CA PHE A 72 5.84 -11.33 -2.42
C PHE A 72 7.01 -10.41 -2.05
N SER A 73 7.75 -9.96 -3.05
CA SER A 73 9.00 -9.22 -2.85
C SER A 73 8.77 -7.70 -2.74
N VAL A 74 9.77 -6.98 -2.25
CA VAL A 74 9.78 -5.50 -2.31
C VAL A 74 9.81 -5.00 -3.76
N ALA A 75 10.41 -5.73 -4.69
CA ALA A 75 10.42 -5.36 -6.10
C ALA A 75 9.00 -5.43 -6.71
N ASP A 76 8.25 -6.49 -6.38
CA ASP A 76 6.83 -6.62 -6.75
C ASP A 76 6.01 -5.48 -6.15
N TYR A 77 6.24 -5.18 -4.88
CA TYR A 77 5.57 -4.09 -4.19
C TYR A 77 5.81 -2.74 -4.88
N VAL A 78 7.06 -2.37 -5.14
CA VAL A 78 7.40 -1.07 -5.76
C VAL A 78 6.76 -0.95 -7.15
N ARG A 79 6.79 -2.02 -7.95
CA ARG A 79 6.16 -2.06 -9.27
C ARG A 79 4.65 -1.87 -9.19
N LEU A 80 3.96 -2.68 -8.38
CA LEU A 80 2.49 -2.67 -8.29
C LEU A 80 1.97 -1.41 -7.59
N ALA A 81 2.59 -0.98 -6.49
CA ALA A 81 2.23 0.26 -5.81
C ALA A 81 2.48 1.48 -6.71
N GLY A 82 3.55 1.48 -7.52
CA GLY A 82 3.80 2.51 -8.53
C GLY A 82 2.69 2.60 -9.58
N GLN A 83 2.18 1.46 -10.05
CA GLN A 83 1.02 1.39 -10.95
C GLN A 83 -0.25 1.93 -10.29
N CYS A 84 -0.49 1.60 -9.02
CA CYS A 84 -1.60 2.17 -8.25
C CYS A 84 -1.50 3.70 -8.16
N ILE A 85 -0.32 4.23 -7.82
CA ILE A 85 -0.08 5.69 -7.73
C ILE A 85 -0.40 6.37 -9.06
N ALA A 86 0.14 5.85 -10.17
CA ALA A 86 -0.12 6.40 -11.50
C ALA A 86 -1.62 6.38 -11.84
N GLY A 87 -2.29 5.24 -11.62
CA GLY A 87 -3.72 5.14 -11.90
C GLY A 87 -4.59 6.05 -11.02
N ILE A 88 -4.21 6.28 -9.75
CA ILE A 88 -4.92 7.21 -8.86
C ILE A 88 -4.77 8.65 -9.38
N ASP A 89 -3.55 9.05 -9.76
CA ASP A 89 -3.26 10.38 -10.31
C ASP A 89 -3.99 10.63 -11.64
N GLU A 90 -4.04 9.63 -12.53
CA GLU A 90 -4.80 9.68 -13.80
C GLU A 90 -6.30 9.89 -13.58
N ARG A 91 -6.85 9.44 -12.45
CA ARG A 91 -8.25 9.70 -12.06
C ARG A 91 -8.45 11.07 -11.40
N GLY A 92 -7.41 11.91 -11.30
CA GLY A 92 -7.45 13.21 -10.64
C GLY A 92 -7.59 13.12 -9.13
N LYS A 93 -7.12 12.03 -8.51
CA LYS A 93 -7.24 11.77 -7.08
C LYS A 93 -5.89 11.81 -6.38
N LEU A 94 -5.90 12.04 -5.07
CA LEU A 94 -4.68 12.05 -4.26
C LEU A 94 -4.27 10.63 -3.84
N PRO A 95 -3.10 10.11 -4.25
CA PRO A 95 -2.58 8.86 -3.70
C PRO A 95 -2.07 9.08 -2.26
N ILE A 96 -2.52 8.22 -1.35
CA ILE A 96 -2.16 8.26 0.07
C ILE A 96 -1.57 6.90 0.47
N LEU A 97 -0.27 6.86 0.72
CA LEU A 97 0.42 5.66 1.20
C LEU A 97 0.23 5.52 2.72
N ALA A 98 -0.26 4.38 3.21
CA ALA A 98 -0.48 4.14 4.63
C ALA A 98 0.13 2.80 5.06
N GLY A 99 0.96 2.78 6.10
CA GLY A 99 1.52 1.51 6.60
C GLY A 99 2.78 1.67 7.44
N GLY A 100 3.48 0.55 7.64
CA GLY A 100 4.63 0.47 8.56
C GLY A 100 5.81 -0.36 8.05
N THR A 101 5.71 -1.00 6.88
CA THR A 101 6.81 -1.81 6.35
C THR A 101 7.91 -0.88 5.84
N GLY A 102 8.91 -0.62 6.68
CA GLY A 102 9.96 0.37 6.40
C GLY A 102 10.67 0.15 5.08
N LEU A 103 10.90 -1.11 4.69
CA LEU A 103 11.51 -1.45 3.40
C LEU A 103 10.62 -1.03 2.22
N TYR A 104 9.33 -1.34 2.26
CA TYR A 104 8.37 -0.96 1.21
C TYR A 104 8.27 0.55 1.04
N VAL A 105 8.09 1.27 2.15
CA VAL A 105 8.00 2.73 2.16
C VAL A 105 9.27 3.35 1.59
N ARG A 106 10.45 2.94 2.09
CA ARG A 106 11.73 3.51 1.65
C ARG A 106 11.99 3.24 0.18
N SER A 107 11.78 2.00 -0.28
CA SER A 107 12.05 1.62 -1.67
C SER A 107 11.10 2.31 -2.65
N LEU A 108 9.82 2.46 -2.29
CA LEU A 108 8.84 3.17 -3.12
C LEU A 108 9.16 4.68 -3.21
N LEU A 109 9.41 5.34 -2.07
CA LEU A 109 9.69 6.78 -2.04
C LEU A 109 11.02 7.14 -2.72
N LYS A 110 12.01 6.26 -2.67
CA LYS A 110 13.29 6.43 -3.38
C LYS A 110 13.22 6.01 -4.86
N ASN A 111 12.08 5.49 -5.32
CA ASN A 111 11.93 4.91 -6.65
C ASN A 111 13.05 3.89 -6.95
N THR A 112 13.32 3.01 -5.98
CA THR A 112 14.41 2.03 -6.07
C THR A 112 14.15 1.08 -7.22
N ARG A 113 15.13 0.97 -8.13
CA ARG A 113 15.12 -0.02 -9.20
C ARG A 113 15.81 -1.28 -8.70
N PHE A 114 15.09 -2.39 -8.72
CA PHE A 114 15.65 -3.71 -8.46
C PHE A 114 16.01 -4.34 -9.80
N ALA A 115 17.16 -5.00 -9.87
CA ALA A 115 17.50 -5.81 -11.04
C ALA A 115 16.54 -7.01 -11.09
N GLU A 116 16.18 -7.44 -12.31
CA GLU A 116 15.51 -8.72 -12.49
C GLU A 116 16.52 -9.83 -12.12
N ALA A 117 16.28 -10.49 -11.01
CA ALA A 117 17.00 -11.68 -10.62
C ALA A 117 16.01 -12.85 -10.65
N GLU A 118 16.44 -14.00 -11.13
CA GLU A 118 15.69 -15.25 -10.98
C GLU A 118 15.41 -15.46 -9.50
N ARG A 119 14.17 -15.84 -9.18
CA ARG A 119 13.81 -16.19 -7.80
C ARG A 119 14.48 -17.51 -7.50
N ASP A 120 15.27 -17.57 -6.43
CA ASP A 120 15.69 -18.86 -5.89
C ASP A 120 14.43 -19.65 -5.52
N GLU A 121 14.18 -20.76 -6.22
CA GLU A 121 13.18 -21.74 -5.83
C GLU A 121 13.71 -22.44 -4.58
N ALA A 122 13.10 -22.14 -3.43
CA ALA A 122 13.38 -22.80 -2.15
C ALA A 122 12.65 -24.15 -2.06
#